data_AF-H3BJJ5-F1
#
_entry.id   AF-H3BJJ5-F1
#
_cell.length_a   1.000
_cell.length_b   1.000
_cell.length_c   1.000
_cell.angle_alpha   90.00
_cell.angle_beta   90.00
_cell.angle_gamma   90.00
#
_symmetry.space_group_name_H-M   'P 1'
#
loop_
_entity.id
_entity.type
_entity.pdbx_description
1 polymer ?
#
loop_
_entity_poly.entity_id
_entity_poly.type
_entity_poly.pdbx_seq_one_letter_code
_entity_poly.pdbx_strand_id
1 'polypeptide(L)'
;MKVARFQKIPNVENETMIPVLTSKRASELAVSEVAGLLQADLQNGLNKSEVSHRRAFHGWNEFDISEDEPLWKKYISQFKNPLIMLLLASAVISILMRQFDDAVSITVAIVIVVTVAFVQEYRSEKSLEELSKLVPPECHCVREGKLEHTLARDLVPGDTVCLSVGDRVPADLRLFE
;
A
#
# COMPACT_ATOMS: atom_id res chain seq x y z
N MET A 1 26.10 4.03 1.12
CA MET A 1 26.20 3.86 2.59
C MET A 1 25.63 5.10 3.26
N LYS A 2 24.31 5.18 3.41
CA LYS A 2 23.63 6.25 4.15
C LYS A 2 22.70 5.58 5.16
N VAL A 3 23.09 5.73 6.42
CA VAL A 3 22.47 5.15 7.60
C VAL A 3 21.11 5.82 7.75
N ALA A 4 20.03 5.06 7.59
CA ALA A 4 18.68 5.55 7.76
C ALA A 4 18.48 5.94 9.24
N ARG A 5 18.03 7.18 9.42
CA ARG A 5 17.69 7.82 10.69
C ARG A 5 16.70 6.95 11.44
N PHE A 6 17.13 6.38 12.56
CA PHE A 6 16.22 5.94 13.62
C PHE A 6 15.46 7.17 14.13
N GLN A 7 14.23 7.35 13.67
CA GLN A 7 13.29 8.30 14.24
C GLN A 7 13.05 7.84 15.68
N LYS A 8 13.49 8.66 16.65
CA LYS A 8 13.22 8.51 18.08
C LYS A 8 11.74 8.16 18.28
N ILE A 9 11.50 6.96 18.82
CA ILE A 9 10.20 6.60 19.40
C ILE A 9 10.09 7.46 20.68
N PRO A 10 9.09 8.35 20.80
CA PRO A 10 8.92 9.13 22.02
C PRO A 10 8.51 8.17 23.15
N ASN A 11 9.26 8.24 24.23
CA ASN A 11 8.97 7.57 25.49
C ASN A 11 7.71 8.24 26.08
N VAL A 12 6.55 7.58 25.97
CA VAL A 12 5.33 7.96 26.68
C VAL A 12 4.81 6.72 27.38
N GLU A 13 5.05 6.68 28.68
CA GLU A 13 4.36 5.82 29.64
C GLU A 13 2.85 6.06 29.51
N ASN A 14 2.14 5.12 28.90
CA ASN A 14 0.69 4.95 29.03
C ASN A 14 0.41 3.45 28.88
N GLU A 15 0.02 2.80 29.98
CA GLU A 15 -0.27 1.35 30.11
C GLU A 15 -1.47 0.84 29.28
N THR A 16 -1.84 1.51 28.20
CA THR A 16 -3.01 1.20 27.36
C THR A 16 -2.74 1.21 25.85
N MET A 17 -1.51 1.49 25.41
CA MET A 17 -1.18 1.50 23.98
C MET A 17 -0.58 0.18 23.52
N ILE A 18 -1.33 -0.57 22.72
CA ILE A 18 -0.83 -1.77 22.07
C ILE A 18 0.18 -1.34 20.99
N PRO A 19 1.42 -1.86 21.01
CA PRO A 19 2.44 -1.48 20.06
C PRO A 19 2.13 -2.06 18.67
N VAL A 20 2.33 -1.25 17.63
CA VAL A 20 2.38 -1.77 16.25
C VAL A 20 3.73 -2.47 16.06
N LEU A 21 3.70 -3.78 15.86
CA LEU A 21 4.88 -4.58 15.57
C LEU A 21 5.15 -4.57 14.06
N THR A 22 6.41 -4.38 13.68
CA THR A 22 6.81 -4.61 12.29
C THR A 22 6.84 -6.11 12.00
N SER A 23 6.52 -6.50 10.77
CA SER A 23 6.49 -7.90 10.34
C SER A 23 7.84 -8.60 10.60
N LYS A 24 8.95 -7.88 10.44
CA LYS A 24 10.30 -8.37 10.81
C LYS A 24 10.38 -8.73 12.30
N ARG A 25 10.03 -7.80 13.20
CA ARG A 25 10.11 -8.04 14.65
C ARG A 25 9.14 -9.13 15.10
N ALA A 26 7.93 -9.17 14.53
CA ALA A 26 6.95 -10.21 14.83
C ALA A 26 7.43 -11.60 14.37
N SER A 27 8.19 -11.69 13.28
CA SER A 27 8.75 -12.96 12.79
C SER A 27 9.90 -13.50 13.65
N GLU A 28 10.67 -12.63 14.31
CA GLU A 28 11.82 -12.98 15.14
C GLU A 28 11.41 -13.47 16.54
N LEU A 29 10.22 -13.08 17.02
CA LEU A 29 9.71 -13.40 18.35
C LEU A 29 8.89 -14.70 18.35
N ALA A 30 8.83 -15.38 19.50
CA ALA A 30 7.95 -16.52 19.67
C ALA A 30 6.47 -16.08 19.59
N VAL A 31 5.58 -17.00 19.17
CA VAL A 31 4.14 -16.72 19.03
C VAL A 31 3.54 -16.18 20.34
N SER A 32 3.88 -16.79 21.47
CA SER A 32 3.41 -16.37 22.80
C SER A 32 3.87 -14.96 23.18
N GLU A 33 5.08 -14.57 22.78
CA GLU A 33 5.61 -13.22 23.02
C GLU A 33 4.88 -12.19 22.16
N VAL A 34 4.63 -12.51 20.88
CA VAL A 34 3.84 -11.64 19.99
C VAL A 34 2.41 -11.48 20.51
N ALA A 35 1.77 -12.57 20.94
CA ALA A 35 0.44 -12.54 21.52
C ALA A 35 0.40 -11.70 22.82
N GLY A 36 1.41 -11.84 23.69
CA GLY A 36 1.54 -11.03 24.90
C GLY A 36 1.75 -9.54 24.60
N LEU A 37 2.61 -9.21 23.63
CA LEU A 37 2.86 -7.82 23.21
C LEU A 37 1.64 -7.17 22.59
N LEU A 38 0.88 -7.92 21.78
CA LEU A 38 -0.36 -7.44 21.15
C LEU A 38 -1.59 -7.53 22.07
N GLN A 39 -1.41 -8.06 23.29
CA GLN A 39 -2.49 -8.40 24.22
C GLN A 39 -3.64 -9.11 23.49
N ALA A 40 -3.29 -10.17 22.73
CA ALA A 40 -4.22 -10.92 21.91
C ALA A 40 -4.54 -12.27 22.56
N ASP A 41 -5.82 -12.63 22.61
CA ASP A 41 -6.26 -13.97 22.98
C ASP A 41 -6.33 -14.85 21.73
N LEU A 42 -5.46 -15.85 21.66
CA LEU A 42 -5.36 -16.76 20.51
C LEU A 42 -6.57 -17.71 20.40
N GLN A 43 -7.31 -17.94 21.49
CA GLN A 43 -8.45 -18.86 21.51
C GLN A 43 -9.78 -18.12 21.34
N ASN A 44 -10.00 -17.06 22.12
CA ASN A 44 -11.27 -16.33 22.10
C ASN A 44 -11.24 -15.11 21.20
N GLY A 45 -10.06 -14.67 20.74
CA GLY A 45 -9.93 -13.43 19.99
C GLY A 45 -10.27 -12.19 20.81
N LEU A 46 -10.42 -11.05 20.14
CA LEU A 46 -10.66 -9.76 20.79
C LEU A 46 -12.15 -9.53 21.11
N ASN A 47 -12.40 -8.71 22.13
CA ASN A 47 -13.75 -8.23 22.45
C ASN A 47 -14.11 -7.02 21.54
N LYS A 48 -15.40 -6.85 21.20
CA LYS A 48 -15.89 -5.72 20.37
C LYS A 48 -15.51 -4.35 20.94
N SER A 49 -15.46 -4.23 22.26
CA SER A 49 -15.05 -3.00 22.95
C SER A 49 -13.58 -2.68 22.70
N GLU A 50 -12.71 -3.70 22.74
CA GLU A 50 -11.28 -3.55 22.47
C GLU A 50 -11.03 -3.25 21.00
N VAL A 51 -11.74 -3.91 20.09
CA VAL A 51 -11.66 -3.63 18.64
C VAL A 51 -11.98 -2.16 18.37
N SER A 52 -13.06 -1.65 18.96
CA SER A 52 -13.47 -0.25 18.81
C SER A 52 -12.41 0.71 19.37
N HIS A 53 -11.83 0.39 20.52
CA HIS A 53 -10.78 1.18 21.14
C HIS A 53 -9.48 1.19 20.31
N ARG A 54 -9.03 0.01 19.86
CA ARG A 54 -7.85 -0.16 18.99
C ARG A 54 -8.05 0.56 17.66
N ARG A 55 -9.25 0.49 17.07
CA ARG A 55 -9.58 1.19 15.82
C ARG A 55 -9.55 2.71 15.96
N ALA A 56 -10.03 3.24 17.09
CA ALA A 56 -9.97 4.67 17.35
C ALA A 56 -8.52 5.20 17.40
N PHE A 57 -7.56 4.35 17.80
CA PHE A 57 -6.14 4.71 17.91
C PHE A 57 -5.33 4.39 16.65
N HIS A 58 -5.46 3.20 16.09
CA HIS A 58 -4.69 2.73 14.93
C HIS A 58 -5.31 3.11 13.58
N GLY A 59 -6.58 3.49 13.57
CA GLY A 59 -7.33 3.70 12.33
C GLY A 59 -7.80 2.40 11.70
N TRP A 60 -8.17 2.50 10.42
CA TRP A 60 -8.65 1.38 9.61
C TRP A 60 -7.48 0.62 9.00
N ASN A 61 -7.65 -0.68 8.74
CA ASN A 61 -6.69 -1.47 7.97
C ASN A 61 -6.84 -1.18 6.47
N GLU A 62 -6.56 0.06 6.10
CA GLU A 62 -6.52 0.54 4.73
C GLU A 62 -5.22 1.29 4.52
N PHE A 63 -4.68 1.18 3.32
CA PHE A 63 -3.60 2.06 2.93
C PHE A 63 -4.14 3.48 2.86
N ASP A 64 -3.41 4.41 3.49
CA ASP A 64 -3.66 5.82 3.29
C ASP A 64 -3.50 6.08 1.80
N ILE A 65 -4.61 6.41 1.12
CA ILE A 65 -4.60 6.78 -0.28
C ILE A 65 -3.93 8.15 -0.29
N SER A 66 -2.61 8.15 -0.30
CA SER A 66 -1.80 9.36 -0.33
C SER A 66 -2.33 10.24 -1.46
N GLU A 67 -2.52 11.52 -1.17
CA GLU A 67 -3.00 12.53 -2.12
C GLU A 67 -2.45 12.23 -3.52
N ASP A 68 -3.36 12.00 -4.47
CA ASP A 68 -3.03 11.64 -5.84
C ASP A 68 -1.83 12.46 -6.30
N GLU A 69 -0.72 11.80 -6.69
CA GLU A 69 0.41 12.54 -7.23
C GLU A 69 -0.13 13.49 -8.30
N PRO A 70 0.21 14.78 -8.24
CA PRO A 70 -0.45 15.75 -9.09
C PRO A 70 -0.24 15.36 -10.55
N LEU A 71 -1.33 15.38 -11.33
CA LEU A 71 -1.36 14.81 -12.69
C LEU A 71 -0.21 15.30 -13.59
N TRP A 72 0.24 16.55 -13.42
CA TRP A 72 1.38 17.10 -14.15
C TRP A 72 2.71 16.41 -13.80
N LYS A 73 2.91 16.01 -12.54
CA LYS A 73 4.11 15.26 -12.11
C LYS A 73 4.11 13.86 -12.71
N LYS A 74 2.95 13.20 -12.74
CA LYS A 74 2.75 11.90 -13.39
C LYS A 74 2.90 11.98 -14.90
N TYR A 75 2.51 13.09 -15.53
CA TYR A 75 2.78 13.32 -16.95
C TYR A 75 4.29 13.51 -17.22
N ILE A 76 4.98 14.30 -16.39
CA ILE A 76 6.42 14.51 -16.51
C ILE A 76 7.21 13.21 -16.27
N SER A 77 6.73 12.31 -15.41
CA SER A 77 7.41 11.03 -15.16
C SER A 77 7.49 10.14 -16.41
N GLN A 78 6.55 10.27 -17.37
CA GLN A 78 6.59 9.54 -18.64
C GLN A 78 7.85 9.86 -19.45
N PHE A 79 8.38 11.08 -19.35
CA PHE A 79 9.62 11.47 -20.04
C PHE A 79 10.86 10.76 -19.49
N LYS A 80 10.78 10.10 -18.32
CA LYS A 80 11.85 9.25 -17.79
C LYS A 80 11.87 7.85 -18.41
N ASN A 81 10.88 7.51 -19.24
CA ASN A 81 10.88 6.24 -19.96
C ASN A 81 12.09 6.20 -20.91
N PRO A 82 12.92 5.15 -20.87
CA PRO A 82 14.13 5.05 -21.70
C PRO A 82 13.83 5.16 -23.20
N LEU A 83 12.67 4.69 -23.66
CA LEU A 83 12.26 4.82 -25.07
C LEU A 83 11.96 6.27 -25.44
N ILE A 84 11.28 7.03 -24.56
CA ILE A 84 10.97 8.45 -24.80
C ILE A 84 12.27 9.27 -24.74
N MET A 85 13.18 8.99 -23.82
CA MET A 85 14.49 9.64 -23.77
C MET A 85 15.30 9.39 -25.04
N LEU A 86 15.25 8.17 -25.59
CA LEU A 86 15.91 7.83 -26.85
C LEU A 86 15.34 8.64 -28.02
N LEU A 87 14.01 8.78 -28.11
CA LEU A 87 13.37 9.57 -29.16
C LEU A 87 13.67 11.08 -29.02
N LEU A 88 13.70 11.59 -27.79
CA LEU A 88 14.13 12.97 -27.53
C LEU A 88 15.58 13.21 -27.93
N ALA A 89 16.48 12.24 -27.70
CA ALA A 89 17.85 12.32 -28.17
C ALA A 89 17.92 12.41 -29.70
N SER A 90 17.12 11.62 -30.42
CA SER A 90 17.00 11.70 -31.88
C SER A 90 16.49 13.06 -32.37
N ALA A 91 15.52 13.67 -31.66
CA ALA A 91 15.05 15.02 -31.98
C ALA A 91 16.17 16.06 -31.81
N VAL A 92 16.96 15.97 -30.74
CA VAL A 92 18.13 16.84 -30.50
C VAL A 92 19.18 16.67 -31.61
N ILE A 93 19.49 15.43 -32.01
CA ILE A 93 20.43 15.16 -33.11
C ILE A 93 19.95 15.79 -34.42
N SER A 94 18.65 15.71 -34.71
CA SER A 94 18.06 16.31 -35.92
C SER A 94 18.19 17.84 -35.95
N ILE A 95 18.04 18.50 -34.79
CA ILE A 95 18.28 19.95 -34.64
C ILE A 95 19.75 20.28 -34.91
N LEU A 96 20.70 19.48 -34.39
CA LEU A 96 22.13 19.67 -34.65
C LEU A 96 22.48 19.54 -36.13
N MET A 97 21.77 18.68 -36.86
CA MET A 97 21.88 18.53 -38.31
C MET A 97 21.16 19.64 -39.11
N ARG A 98 20.54 20.62 -38.44
CA ARG A 98 19.70 21.69 -39.04
C ARG A 98 18.49 21.16 -39.82
N GLN A 99 18.04 19.95 -39.50
CA GLN A 99 16.82 19.34 -40.06
C GLN A 99 15.64 19.65 -39.15
N PHE A 100 15.12 20.87 -39.27
CA PHE A 100 14.03 21.32 -38.40
C PHE A 100 12.71 20.60 -38.67
N ASP A 101 12.42 20.26 -39.93
CA ASP A 101 11.19 19.53 -40.31
C ASP A 101 11.12 18.15 -39.63
N ASP A 102 12.25 17.44 -39.60
CA ASP A 102 12.37 16.14 -38.94
C ASP A 102 12.26 16.27 -37.41
N ALA A 103 12.95 17.25 -36.82
CA ALA A 103 12.90 17.51 -35.38
C ALA A 103 11.48 17.85 -34.90
N VAL A 104 10.74 18.67 -35.65
CA VAL A 104 9.35 19.02 -35.35
C VAL A 104 8.46 17.78 -35.46
N SER A 105 8.59 17.01 -36.53
CA SER A 105 7.80 15.79 -36.74
C SER A 105 7.99 14.77 -35.62
N ILE A 106 9.25 14.53 -35.21
CA ILE A 106 9.58 13.63 -34.08
C ILE A 106 8.98 14.17 -32.77
N THR A 107 9.13 15.47 -32.49
CA THR A 107 8.64 16.06 -31.25
C THR A 107 7.11 15.97 -31.14
N VAL A 108 6.38 16.26 -32.23
CA VAL A 108 4.92 16.13 -32.27
C VAL A 108 4.49 14.68 -32.04
N ALA A 109 5.15 13.72 -32.69
CA ALA A 109 4.88 12.30 -32.50
C ALA A 109 5.08 11.87 -31.04
N ILE A 110 6.17 12.31 -30.38
CA ILE A 110 6.43 12.03 -28.96
C ILE A 110 5.32 12.60 -28.09
N VAL A 111 4.91 13.86 -28.29
CA VAL A 111 3.85 14.49 -27.48
C VAL A 111 2.54 13.71 -27.58
N ILE A 112 2.17 13.27 -28.78
CA ILE A 112 0.97 12.45 -28.99
C ILE A 112 1.09 11.13 -28.23
N VAL A 113 2.20 10.40 -28.42
CA VAL A 113 2.42 9.09 -27.78
C VAL A 113 2.41 9.20 -26.26
N VAL A 114 3.09 10.20 -25.69
CA VAL A 114 3.13 10.46 -24.24
C VAL A 114 1.74 10.79 -23.70
N THR A 115 0.98 11.63 -24.41
CA THR A 115 -0.38 11.99 -24.01
C THR A 115 -1.31 10.77 -24.02
N VAL A 116 -1.24 9.96 -25.07
CA VAL A 116 -2.03 8.72 -25.18
C VAL A 116 -1.65 7.75 -24.06
N ALA A 117 -0.35 7.55 -23.80
CA ALA A 117 0.12 6.69 -22.71
C ALA A 117 -0.37 7.18 -21.34
N PHE A 118 -0.26 8.48 -21.07
CA PHE A 118 -0.76 9.06 -19.81
C PHE A 118 -2.26 8.86 -19.63
N VAL A 119 -3.07 9.09 -20.68
CA VAL A 119 -4.52 8.89 -20.62
C VAL A 119 -4.87 7.42 -20.42
N GLN A 120 -4.16 6.50 -21.09
CA GLN A 120 -4.36 5.06 -20.91
C GLN A 120 -4.04 4.62 -19.48
N GLU A 121 -2.95 5.12 -18.92
CA GLU A 121 -2.53 4.80 -17.56
C GLU A 121 -3.50 5.37 -16.52
N TYR A 122 -3.91 6.63 -16.68
CA TYR A 122 -4.91 7.25 -15.81
C TYR A 122 -6.25 6.49 -15.82
N ARG A 123 -6.76 6.12 -17.01
CA ARG A 123 -8.00 5.33 -17.12
C ARG A 123 -7.87 3.94 -16.50
N SER A 124 -6.70 3.31 -16.63
CA SER A 124 -6.46 1.98 -16.08
C SER A 124 -6.46 2.01 -14.55
N GLU A 125 -5.78 2.98 -13.95
CA GLU A 125 -5.80 3.17 -12.50
C GLU A 125 -7.19 3.46 -11.98
N LYS A 126 -7.94 4.35 -12.64
CA LYS A 126 -9.32 4.67 -12.21
C LYS A 126 -10.23 3.44 -12.23
N SER A 127 -10.12 2.63 -13.29
CA SER A 127 -10.90 1.39 -13.41
C SER A 127 -10.53 0.38 -12.33
N LEU A 128 -9.24 0.28 -11.97
CA LEU A 128 -8.76 -0.60 -10.91
C LEU A 128 -9.22 -0.13 -9.53
N GLU A 129 -9.21 1.18 -9.28
CA GLU A 129 -9.70 1.79 -8.04
C GLU A 129 -11.19 1.50 -7.83
N GLU A 130 -12.01 1.67 -8.87
CA GLU A 130 -13.44 1.38 -8.83
C GLU A 130 -13.72 -0.12 -8.65
N LEU A 131 -12.98 -0.99 -9.35
CA LEU A 131 -13.11 -2.44 -9.18
C LEU A 131 -12.77 -2.87 -7.74
N SER A 132 -11.72 -2.30 -7.16
CA SER A 132 -11.31 -2.59 -5.77
C SER A 132 -12.36 -2.13 -4.75
N LYS A 133 -13.19 -1.13 -5.06
CA LYS A 133 -14.29 -0.68 -4.20
C LYS A 133 -15.52 -1.59 -4.29
N LEU A 134 -15.74 -2.24 -5.43
CA LEU A 134 -16.88 -3.14 -5.65
C LEU A 134 -16.71 -4.51 -4.97
N VAL A 135 -15.47 -4.96 -4.77
CA VAL A 135 -15.15 -6.22 -4.10
C VAL A 135 -14.18 -5.93 -2.95
N PRO A 136 -14.67 -5.41 -1.82
CA PRO A 136 -13.81 -5.19 -0.66
C PRO A 136 -13.26 -6.54 -0.19
N PRO A 137 -11.97 -6.62 0.17
CA PRO A 137 -11.40 -7.86 0.67
C PRO A 137 -12.08 -8.26 1.98
N GLU A 138 -12.47 -9.53 2.07
CA GLU A 138 -13.13 -10.12 3.24
C GLU A 138 -12.19 -11.13 3.92
N CYS A 139 -12.44 -11.40 5.19
CA CYS A 139 -11.66 -12.35 5.99
C CYS A 139 -12.49 -12.95 7.13
N HIS A 140 -11.97 -14.04 7.71
CA HIS A 140 -12.55 -14.68 8.88
C HIS A 140 -11.69 -14.37 10.11
N CYS A 141 -12.28 -13.81 11.15
CA CYS A 141 -11.59 -13.55 12.41
C CYS A 141 -12.34 -14.16 13.59
N VAL A 142 -11.62 -14.52 14.64
CA VAL A 142 -12.21 -14.95 15.91
C VAL A 142 -12.36 -13.71 16.79
N ARG A 143 -13.58 -13.45 17.27
CA ARG A 143 -13.91 -12.39 18.23
C ARG A 143 -14.93 -12.93 19.23
N GLU A 144 -14.74 -12.64 20.51
CA GLU A 144 -15.61 -13.13 21.62
C GLU A 144 -15.88 -14.65 21.56
N GLY A 145 -14.88 -15.44 21.15
CA GLY A 145 -14.93 -16.90 21.02
C GLY A 145 -15.70 -17.41 19.80
N LYS A 146 -16.08 -16.53 18.86
CA LYS A 146 -16.86 -16.88 17.66
C LYS A 146 -16.10 -16.52 16.41
N LEU A 147 -16.20 -17.38 15.40
CA LEU A 147 -15.73 -17.08 14.06
C LEU A 147 -16.71 -16.09 13.41
N GLU A 148 -16.25 -14.87 13.15
CA GLU A 148 -17.01 -13.82 12.47
C GLU A 148 -16.41 -13.57 11.08
N HIS A 149 -17.28 -13.40 10.08
CA HIS A 149 -16.91 -12.96 8.75
C HIS A 149 -16.92 -11.43 8.71
N THR A 150 -15.79 -10.81 8.38
CA THR A 150 -15.60 -9.36 8.44
C THR A 150 -14.80 -8.83 7.27
N LEU A 151 -14.91 -7.54 6.98
CA LEU A 151 -14.07 -6.90 5.96
C LEU A 151 -12.62 -6.83 6.46
N ALA A 152 -11.65 -7.05 5.60
CA ALA A 152 -10.23 -6.91 5.96
C ALA A 152 -9.90 -5.49 6.46
N ARG A 153 -10.63 -4.47 5.98
CA ARG A 153 -10.61 -3.08 6.48
C ARG A 153 -10.85 -2.98 7.98
N ASP A 154 -11.70 -3.86 8.53
CA ASP A 154 -12.14 -3.86 9.93
C ASP A 154 -11.13 -4.50 10.89
N LEU A 155 -10.05 -5.09 10.38
CA LEU A 155 -9.04 -5.71 11.22
C LEU A 155 -8.26 -4.68 12.03
N VAL A 156 -7.90 -5.05 13.25
CA VAL A 156 -7.05 -4.26 14.14
C VAL A 156 -5.85 -5.09 14.62
N PRO A 157 -4.73 -4.45 15.02
CA PRO A 157 -3.60 -5.18 15.58
C PRO A 157 -4.02 -6.06 16.76
N GLY A 158 -3.67 -7.36 16.68
CA GLY A 158 -4.01 -8.36 17.69
C GLY A 158 -5.31 -9.14 17.43
N ASP A 159 -6.04 -8.87 16.33
CA ASP A 159 -7.09 -9.78 15.87
C ASP A 159 -6.52 -11.16 15.53
N THR A 160 -7.28 -12.21 15.88
CA THR A 160 -6.98 -13.59 15.50
C THR A 160 -7.71 -13.90 14.19
N VAL A 161 -6.96 -14.15 13.11
CA VAL A 161 -7.50 -14.40 11.77
C VAL A 161 -7.38 -15.88 11.42
N CYS A 162 -8.45 -16.47 10.89
CA CYS A 162 -8.45 -17.83 10.35
C CYS A 162 -8.28 -17.76 8.83
N LEU A 163 -7.24 -18.42 8.31
CA LEU A 163 -6.96 -18.52 6.88
C LEU A 163 -7.34 -19.90 6.36
N SER A 164 -8.15 -19.94 5.31
CA SER A 164 -8.49 -21.16 4.58
C SER A 164 -7.83 -21.19 3.20
N VAL A 165 -7.82 -22.37 2.57
CA VAL A 165 -7.29 -22.52 1.22
C VAL A 165 -8.12 -21.68 0.24
N GLY A 166 -7.46 -20.74 -0.45
CA GLY A 166 -8.10 -19.82 -1.39
C GLY A 166 -8.35 -18.42 -0.83
N ASP A 167 -8.17 -18.22 0.49
CA ASP A 167 -8.33 -16.90 1.10
C ASP A 167 -7.18 -15.96 0.71
N ARG A 168 -7.52 -14.69 0.46
CA ARG A 168 -6.53 -13.62 0.32
C ARG A 168 -6.04 -13.24 1.71
N VAL A 169 -4.72 -13.13 1.90
CA VAL A 169 -4.12 -12.68 3.16
C VAL A 169 -4.54 -11.21 3.43
N PRO A 170 -5.28 -10.93 4.52
CA PRO A 170 -5.92 -9.62 4.72
C PRO A 170 -5.02 -8.56 5.38
N ALA A 171 -3.95 -8.98 6.05
CA ALA A 171 -2.97 -8.12 6.72
C ALA A 171 -1.64 -8.88 6.89
N ASP A 172 -0.61 -8.22 7.43
CA ASP A 172 0.59 -8.91 7.90
C ASP A 172 0.25 -9.72 9.17
N LEU A 173 0.43 -11.04 9.11
CA LEU A 173 0.02 -11.97 10.16
C LEU A 173 1.20 -12.76 10.71
N ARG A 174 1.17 -13.05 12.03
CA ARG A 174 2.03 -14.07 12.65
C ARG A 174 1.27 -15.38 12.69
N LEU A 175 1.75 -16.37 11.93
CA LEU A 175 1.14 -17.70 11.88
C LEU A 175 1.35 -18.45 13.20
N PHE A 176 0.30 -19.13 13.64
CA PHE A 176 0.27 -20.04 14.77
C PHE A 176 -0.79 -21.13 14.54
N GLU A 177 -0.75 -22.19 15.33
CA GLU A 177 -1.68 -23.32 15.32
C GLU A 177 -2.38 -23.51 16.67
#